data_AF-A0A968JR37-F1
#
_entry.id   AF-A0A968JR37-F1
#
_cell.length_a   1.000
_cell.length_b   1.000
_cell.length_c   1.000
_cell.angle_alpha   90.00
_cell.angle_beta   90.00
_cell.angle_gamma   90.00
#
_symmetry.space_group_name_H-M   'P 1'
#
loop_
_entity.id
_entity.type
_entity.pdbx_description
1 polymer ?
#
loop_
_entity_poly.entity_id
_entity_poly.type
_entity_poly.pdbx_seq_one_letter_code
_entity_poly.pdbx_strand_id
1 'polypeptide(L)'
;MHLTTTNASRTRPPRVRHGREPEQLRRHEEAVARGESGYLDPETGLFVLTASFLAERGYCCGRGCRHCPYPADAQRAAGRVVVDERPPDQRGVSTKRTGTRGSMR
;
A
#
# COMPACT_ATOMS: atom_id res chain seq x y z
N MET A 1 16.04 -15.23 -41.95
CA MET A 1 14.77 -15.33 -41.20
C MET A 1 15.07 -14.98 -39.74
N HIS A 2 15.17 -13.70 -39.39
CA HIS A 2 15.40 -13.30 -38.00
C HIS A 2 14.04 -13.07 -37.33
N LEU A 3 13.69 -13.94 -36.38
CA LEU A 3 12.49 -13.80 -35.56
C LEU A 3 12.76 -12.68 -34.54
N THR A 4 12.15 -11.52 -34.75
CA THR A 4 12.20 -10.41 -33.78
C THR A 4 11.28 -10.75 -32.60
N THR A 5 11.83 -11.30 -31.54
CA THR A 5 11.12 -11.47 -30.27
C THR A 5 10.84 -10.09 -29.68
N THR A 6 9.60 -9.63 -29.81
CA THR A 6 9.12 -8.43 -29.13
C THR A 6 9.05 -8.72 -27.63
N ASN A 7 10.08 -8.31 -26.89
CA ASN A 7 10.07 -8.32 -25.43
C ASN A 7 9.08 -7.25 -24.95
N ALA A 8 7.84 -7.67 -24.68
CA ALA A 8 6.79 -6.89 -24.04
C ALA A 8 7.26 -6.50 -22.64
N SER A 9 7.99 -5.40 -22.60
CA SER A 9 8.70 -4.89 -21.45
C SER A 9 7.71 -4.41 -20.40
N ARG A 10 7.47 -5.23 -19.37
CA ARG A 10 7.25 -4.85 -17.95
C ARG A 10 6.65 -3.46 -17.73
N THR A 11 5.52 -3.13 -18.35
CA THR A 11 4.80 -1.90 -18.04
C THR A 11 4.21 -2.09 -16.65
N ARG A 12 4.87 -1.48 -15.67
CA ARG A 12 4.38 -1.39 -14.30
C ARG A 12 2.95 -0.86 -14.36
N PRO A 13 1.94 -1.60 -13.89
CA PRO A 13 0.56 -1.14 -13.96
C PRO A 13 0.45 0.21 -13.24
N PRO A 14 -0.46 1.10 -13.70
CA PRO A 14 -0.68 2.37 -13.02
C PRO A 14 -0.96 2.08 -11.54
N ARG A 15 -0.38 2.90 -10.65
CA ARG A 15 -0.70 2.85 -9.22
C ARG A 15 -2.14 3.31 -9.06
N VAL A 16 -3.09 2.40 -9.21
CA VAL A 16 -4.50 2.68 -8.94
C VAL A 16 -4.58 3.08 -7.48
N ARG A 17 -4.94 4.35 -7.24
CA ARG A 17 -5.20 4.86 -5.90
C ARG A 17 -6.56 4.30 -5.50
N HIS A 18 -6.59 3.04 -5.07
CA HIS A 18 -7.82 2.42 -4.61
C HIS A 18 -8.28 3.15 -3.34
N GLY A 19 -9.19 4.11 -3.50
CA GLY A 19 -9.92 4.73 -2.42
C GLY A 19 -10.81 3.71 -1.71
N ARG A 20 -11.51 4.14 -0.66
CA ARG A 20 -12.58 3.36 -0.03
C ARG A 20 -13.78 3.38 -0.97
N GLU A 21 -13.75 2.54 -2.00
CA GLU A 21 -14.88 2.41 -2.93
C GLU A 21 -16.11 1.90 -2.18
N PRO A 22 -17.33 2.36 -2.55
CA PRO A 22 -18.56 1.96 -1.86
C PRO A 22 -18.78 0.45 -1.85
N GLU A 23 -18.37 -0.26 -2.90
CA GLU A 23 -18.45 -1.73 -2.95
C GLU A 23 -17.52 -2.42 -1.95
N GLN A 24 -16.33 -1.86 -1.71
CA GLN A 24 -15.38 -2.40 -0.73
C GLN A 24 -15.91 -2.24 0.70
N LEU A 25 -16.62 -1.14 0.97
CA LEU A 25 -17.25 -0.93 2.27
C LEU A 25 -18.42 -1.90 2.47
N ARG A 26 -19.28 -2.07 1.46
CA ARG A 26 -20.39 -3.03 1.51
C ARG A 26 -19.90 -4.45 1.78
N ARG A 27 -18.92 -4.94 1.01
CA ARG A 27 -18.33 -6.27 1.21
C ARG A 27 -17.65 -6.43 2.56
N HIS A 28 -17.02 -5.37 3.06
CA HIS A 28 -16.48 -5.34 4.41
C HIS A 28 -17.59 -5.51 5.45
N GLU A 29 -18.67 -4.74 5.36
CA GLU A 29 -19.81 -4.82 6.28
C GLU A 29 -20.47 -6.20 6.25
N GLU A 30 -20.66 -6.78 5.07
CA GLU A 30 -21.17 -8.14 4.90
C GLU A 30 -20.24 -9.20 5.51
N ALA A 31 -18.92 -9.07 5.32
CA ALA A 31 -17.96 -9.98 5.92
C ALA A 31 -17.94 -9.84 7.46
N VAL A 32 -18.01 -8.61 7.99
CA VAL A 32 -18.11 -8.35 9.43
C VAL A 32 -19.40 -8.93 10.00
N ALA A 33 -20.54 -8.72 9.34
CA ALA A 33 -21.83 -9.25 9.76
C ALA A 33 -21.87 -10.78 9.80
N ARG A 34 -21.12 -11.44 8.90
CA ARG A 34 -20.96 -12.90 8.85
C ARG A 34 -19.87 -13.44 9.79
N GLY A 35 -19.10 -12.57 10.47
CA GLY A 35 -17.97 -12.98 11.29
C GLY A 35 -16.78 -13.53 10.47
N GLU A 36 -16.68 -13.16 9.20
CA GLU A 36 -15.59 -13.58 8.32
C GLU A 36 -14.33 -12.73 8.55
N SER A 37 -13.16 -13.35 8.41
CA SER A 37 -11.87 -12.68 8.63
C SER A 37 -11.51 -11.64 7.56
N GLY A 38 -12.19 -11.67 6.41
CA GLY A 38 -11.87 -10.82 5.26
C GLY A 38 -12.81 -11.04 4.07
N TYR A 39 -12.60 -10.27 3.01
CA TYR A 39 -13.33 -10.36 1.75
C TYR A 39 -12.37 -10.24 0.55
N LEU A 40 -12.81 -10.70 -0.62
CA LEU A 40 -12.09 -10.47 -1.88
C LEU A 40 -12.48 -9.10 -2.45
N ASP A 41 -11.47 -8.25 -2.65
CA ASP A 41 -11.60 -6.95 -3.30
C ASP A 41 -11.88 -7.15 -4.80
N PRO A 42 -13.05 -6.75 -5.33
CA PRO A 42 -13.43 -7.02 -6.71
C PRO A 42 -12.55 -6.31 -7.73
N GLU A 43 -11.86 -5.22 -7.34
CA GLU A 43 -10.97 -4.50 -8.26
C GLU A 43 -9.57 -5.10 -8.31
N THR A 44 -9.00 -5.39 -7.14
CA THR A 44 -7.60 -5.82 -7.03
C THR A 44 -7.44 -7.33 -7.05
N GLY A 45 -8.52 -8.08 -6.78
CA GLY A 45 -8.49 -9.52 -6.53
C GLY A 45 -7.76 -9.89 -5.24
N LEU A 46 -7.36 -8.91 -4.41
CA LEU A 46 -6.64 -9.16 -3.17
C LEU A 46 -7.60 -9.51 -2.04
N PHE A 47 -7.15 -10.37 -1.13
CA PHE A 47 -7.85 -10.65 0.10
C PHE A 47 -7.62 -9.53 1.12
N VAL A 48 -8.70 -8.86 1.52
CA VAL A 48 -8.68 -7.74 2.47
C VAL A 48 -9.27 -8.20 3.79
N LEU A 49 -8.51 -8.06 4.88
CA LEU A 49 -8.96 -8.41 6.23
C LEU A 49 -10.00 -7.41 6.76
N THR A 50 -11.00 -7.93 7.48
CA THR A 50 -12.03 -7.12 8.16
C THR A 50 -11.46 -6.38 9.37
N ALA A 51 -12.09 -5.25 9.73
CA ALA A 51 -11.69 -4.50 10.92
C ALA A 51 -11.85 -5.32 12.20
N SER A 52 -12.92 -6.13 12.31
CA SER A 52 -13.19 -6.99 13.47
C SER A 52 -12.07 -8.00 13.69
N PHE A 53 -11.68 -8.74 12.65
CA PHE A 53 -10.56 -9.69 12.74
C PHE A 53 -9.24 -9.01 13.12
N LEU A 54 -8.99 -7.82 12.57
CA LEU A 54 -7.82 -7.03 12.91
C LEU A 54 -7.86 -6.49 14.35
N ALA A 55 -9.03 -6.28 14.93
CA ALA A 55 -9.19 -5.87 16.32
C ALA A 55 -9.00 -7.05 17.27
N GLU A 56 -9.56 -8.21 16.94
CA GLU A 56 -9.45 -9.46 17.71
C GLU A 56 -8.00 -9.90 17.90
N ARG A 57 -7.12 -9.68 16.90
CA ARG A 57 -5.70 -10.04 17.02
C ARG A 57 -4.94 -9.21 18.08
N GLY A 58 -5.47 -8.07 18.51
CA GLY A 58 -4.93 -7.29 19.64
C GLY A 58 -3.74 -6.35 19.38
N TYR A 59 -3.11 -6.33 18.20
CA TYR A 59 -2.00 -5.40 17.90
C TYR A 59 -2.01 -4.83 16.48
N CYS A 60 -1.29 -3.72 16.22
CA CYS A 60 -1.07 -3.22 14.86
C CYS A 60 0.18 -3.87 14.23
N CYS A 61 0.09 -4.39 13.01
CA CYS A 61 1.19 -5.06 12.31
C CYS A 61 1.94 -4.16 11.31
N GLY A 62 1.55 -2.89 11.17
CA GLY A 62 2.21 -1.92 10.29
C GLY A 62 2.03 -2.12 8.78
N ARG A 63 1.33 -3.18 8.33
CA ARG A 63 1.31 -3.62 6.92
C ARG A 63 0.47 -2.80 5.94
N GLY A 64 -0.23 -1.77 6.37
CA GLY A 64 -0.97 -0.96 5.39
C GLY A 64 -2.43 -1.36 5.14
N CYS A 65 -3.07 -2.18 6.00
CA CYS A 65 -4.46 -2.64 5.79
C CYS A 65 -5.45 -1.48 5.59
N ARG A 66 -6.47 -1.71 4.72
CA ARG A 66 -7.50 -0.72 4.34
C ARG A 66 -8.41 -0.31 5.50
N HIS A 67 -8.84 -1.29 6.31
CA HIS A 67 -9.78 -1.11 7.42
C HIS A 67 -9.10 -1.33 8.79
N CYS A 68 -7.91 -0.75 8.97
CA CYS A 68 -7.17 -0.91 10.21
C CYS A 68 -7.90 -0.21 11.38
N PRO A 69 -8.28 -0.92 12.45
CA PRO A 69 -9.02 -0.33 13.59
C PRO A 69 -8.12 0.51 14.52
N TYR A 70 -6.80 0.41 14.36
CA TYR A 70 -5.84 1.04 15.27
C TYR A 70 -5.58 2.51 14.95
N PRO A 71 -5.39 3.37 15.96
CA PRO A 71 -5.07 4.78 15.76
C PRO A 71 -3.69 4.96 15.11
N ALA A 72 -3.44 6.15 14.57
CA ALA A 72 -2.20 6.47 13.86
C ALA A 72 -0.94 6.21 14.70
N ASP A 73 -0.99 6.45 16.01
CA ASP A 73 0.17 6.25 16.89
C ASP A 73 0.53 4.77 17.05
N ALA A 74 -0.47 3.90 17.18
CA ALA A 74 -0.27 2.45 17.18
C ALA A 74 0.27 1.96 15.82
N GLN A 75 -0.14 2.60 14.71
CA GLN A 75 0.39 2.29 13.38
C GLN A 75 1.86 2.72 13.22
N ARG A 76 2.22 3.90 13.75
CA ARG A 76 3.61 4.39 13.77
C ARG A 76 4.50 3.52 14.65
N ALA A 77 4.02 3.16 15.85
CA ALA A 77 4.70 2.24 16.75
C ALA A 77 4.95 0.87 16.09
N ALA A 78 4.02 0.41 15.25
CA ALA A 78 4.17 -0.81 14.45
C ALA A 78 5.06 -0.66 13.20
N GLY A 79 5.67 0.51 12.98
CA GLY A 79 6.58 0.75 11.86
C GLY A 79 5.91 1.04 10.51
N ARG A 80 4.65 1.49 10.49
CA ARG A 80 3.99 1.90 9.23
C ARG A 80 4.68 3.13 8.65
N VAL A 81 5.35 2.97 7.51
CA VAL A 81 5.98 4.08 6.78
C VAL A 81 4.89 4.94 6.15
N VAL A 82 4.81 6.21 6.58
CA VAL A 82 4.03 7.24 5.89
C VAL A 82 4.80 7.67 4.65
N VAL A 83 4.47 7.05 3.51
CA VAL A 83 5.17 7.25 2.23
C VAL A 83 4.97 8.64 1.59
N ASP A 84 4.22 9.54 2.24
CA ASP A 84 3.95 10.91 1.78
C ASP A 84 4.30 11.96 2.85
N GLU A 85 5.44 11.83 3.52
CA GLU A 85 5.98 12.95 4.31
C GLU A 85 6.73 13.97 3.44
N ARG A 86 6.90 13.73 2.13
CA ARG A 86 7.52 14.71 1.24
C ARG A 86 6.50 15.84 1.00
N PRO A 87 6.73 17.05 1.55
CA PRO A 87 5.77 18.13 1.39
C PRO A 87 5.56 18.45 -0.10
N PRO A 88 4.38 18.98 -0.47
CA PRO A 88 3.97 19.14 -1.87
C PRO A 88 4.99 19.82 -2.77
N ASP A 89 5.74 20.77 -2.21
CA ASP A 89 6.79 21.58 -2.83
C ASP A 89 8.03 20.76 -3.24
N GLN A 90 8.24 19.59 -2.64
CA GLN A 90 9.42 18.75 -2.89
C GLN A 90 9.14 17.60 -3.88
N ARG A 91 7.92 17.49 -4.43
CA ARG A 91 7.58 16.48 -5.44
C ARG A 91 8.24 16.77 -6.79
N GLY A 92 9.47 16.29 -6.99
CA GLY A 92 10.20 16.40 -8.26
C GLY A 92 11.67 16.82 -8.12
N VAL A 93 12.09 17.24 -6.92
CA VAL A 93 13.49 17.58 -6.65
C VAL A 93 14.33 16.30 -6.66
N SER A 94 15.07 16.10 -7.74
CA SER A 94 16.15 15.11 -7.82
C SER A 94 17.31 15.65 -6.98
N THR A 95 17.39 15.26 -5.70
CA THR A 95 18.55 15.56 -4.88
C THR A 95 19.75 14.87 -5.52
N LYS A 96 20.56 15.63 -6.27
CA LYS A 96 21.83 15.14 -6.80
C LYS A 96 22.60 14.56 -5.62
N ARG A 97 22.80 13.23 -5.61
CA ARG A 97 23.75 12.58 -4.71
C ARG A 97 25.07 13.33 -4.87
N THR A 98 25.45 14.12 -3.88
CA THR A 98 26.77 14.72 -3.80
C THR A 98 27.75 13.58 -3.61
N GLY A 99 28.23 13.03 -4.73
CA GLY A 99 29.41 12.20 -4.74
C GLY A 99 30.53 13.02 -4.13
N THR A 100 31.06 12.54 -3.01
CA THR A 100 32.39 12.89 -2.52
C THR A 100 33.33 12.68 -3.71
N ARG A 101 33.68 13.77 -4.41
CA ARG A 101 34.82 13.75 -5.33
C ARG A 101 36.02 13.52 -4.45
N GLY A 102 36.50 12.26 -4.43
CA GLY A 102 37.72 11.87 -3.76
C GLY A 102 38.82 12.84 -4.12
N SER A 103 39.46 13.38 -3.09
CA SER A 103 40.58 14.29 -3.17
C SER A 103 41.68 13.66 -4.02
N MET A 104 42.06 14.36 -5.10
CA MET A 104 43.28 14.09 -5.85
C MET A 104 44.47 14.08 -4.89
N ARG A 105 45.30 13.04 -4.98
CA ARG A 105 46.70 13.02 -4.57
C ARG A 105 47.52 12.68 -5.80
#